data_AF-A0A4R4RAJ8-F1
#
_entry.id   AF-A0A4R4RAJ8-F1
#
_cell.length_a   1.000
_cell.length_b   1.000
_cell.length_c   1.000
_cell.angle_alpha   90.00
_cell.angle_beta   90.00
_cell.angle_gamma   90.00
#
_symmetry.space_group_name_H-M   'P 1'
#
loop_
_entity.id
_entity.type
_entity.pdbx_description
1 polymer ?
#
loop_
_entity_poly.entity_id
_entity_poly.type
_entity_poly.pdbx_seq_one_letter_code
_entity_poly.pdbx_strand_id
1 'polypeptide(L)'
;MGWNGRCGSVYATELTEAGIEDARNILVAPSALQDNGVVRDFFGSAITPEDLASGSPDLAQKTVYLCGDVSGISGRRLDAAAQVFVIRELSHGYHEDAGEPWTLIDLGRVPIRVHGAGVYYRRFFGLGDDHFSRIQAEHAFQSLTESTKPGTAHRSGIYLTPVTQDGDELHFRLLRCSTNLSGPTETFRPTDTSIVEALNREAAAVFRNQAPLNHVLAQIYHNTHATAERKQSKAKISAHADKTKDMPVNGIMAFCTFYDRLDKLQPLTGDAFDYGVKGVSGLTRLHFRLKEPNGERDGSALPSQFTLTLYPGSVFFMPLFTNRLYTHEIRPSPLDADLLPIRLGYVVRCSSAEAVHKDGHTFLKVDGDLVRLGPPTSEGMDELRRLYAEENKTSSFIDYGDEFLFSMNTGDYVAPRV
;
A
#
# COMPACT_ATOMS: atom_id res chain seq x y z
N MET A 1 -2.73 -10.98 61.01
CA MET A 1 -1.65 -11.11 60.01
C MET A 1 -2.08 -12.17 59.01
N GLY A 2 -2.11 -11.82 57.72
CA GLY A 2 -2.59 -12.70 56.65
C GLY A 2 -3.28 -11.88 55.56
N TRP A 3 -2.49 -11.12 54.80
CA TRP A 3 -2.97 -10.38 53.63
C TRP A 3 -2.91 -11.28 52.40
N ASN A 4 -4.07 -11.50 51.78
CA ASN A 4 -4.22 -12.11 50.46
C ASN A 4 -3.73 -11.11 49.39
N GLY A 5 -2.67 -11.48 48.68
CA GLY A 5 -2.23 -10.79 47.47
C GLY A 5 -3.15 -11.14 46.29
N ARG A 6 -3.85 -10.14 45.77
CA ARG A 6 -4.58 -10.23 44.50
C ARG A 6 -3.57 -10.36 43.36
N CYS A 7 -3.71 -11.41 42.56
CA CYS A 7 -3.10 -11.51 41.25
C CYS A 7 -3.79 -10.48 40.35
N GLY A 8 -3.08 -9.40 40.02
CA GLY A 8 -3.52 -8.43 39.03
C GLY A 8 -3.39 -9.04 37.65
N SER A 9 -4.52 -9.42 37.06
CA SER A 9 -4.64 -9.62 35.61
C SER A 9 -4.21 -8.32 34.95
N VAL A 10 -3.07 -8.36 34.27
CA VAL A 10 -2.69 -7.34 33.30
C VAL A 10 -3.70 -7.47 32.16
N TYR A 11 -4.51 -6.43 31.98
CA TYR A 11 -5.42 -6.32 30.85
C TYR A 11 -4.62 -6.48 29.58
N ALA A 12 -4.83 -7.58 28.84
CA ALA A 12 -4.47 -7.62 27.43
C ALA A 12 -5.30 -6.53 26.75
N THR A 13 -4.67 -5.41 26.41
CA THR A 13 -5.25 -4.44 25.48
C THR A 13 -5.68 -5.23 24.25
N GLU A 14 -6.99 -5.28 23.96
CA GLU A 14 -7.48 -5.93 22.75
C GLU A 14 -6.72 -5.34 21.55
N LEU A 15 -5.86 -6.16 20.95
CA LEU A 15 -5.09 -5.79 19.78
C LEU A 15 -6.06 -5.46 18.65
N THR A 16 -6.30 -4.17 18.43
CA THR A 16 -7.32 -3.71 17.49
C THR A 16 -6.68 -3.54 16.11
N GLU A 17 -6.97 -4.45 15.19
CA GLU A 17 -6.57 -4.30 13.77
C GLU A 17 -7.17 -3.02 13.16
N ALA A 18 -6.51 -2.47 12.13
CA ALA A 18 -7.07 -1.37 11.36
C ALA A 18 -8.40 -1.79 10.71
N GLY A 19 -9.42 -0.96 10.89
CA GLY A 19 -10.75 -1.20 10.30
C GLY A 19 -10.91 -0.39 9.01
N ILE A 20 -11.46 -1.00 7.96
CA ILE A 20 -11.91 -0.26 6.78
C ILE A 20 -13.18 0.49 7.18
N GLU A 21 -13.22 1.82 6.97
CA GLU A 21 -14.34 2.68 7.36
C GLU A 21 -14.88 3.46 6.17
N ASP A 22 -16.05 3.05 5.67
CA ASP A 22 -16.72 3.65 4.51
C ASP A 22 -17.56 4.87 4.85
N ALA A 23 -17.99 4.99 6.11
CA ALA A 23 -18.87 6.05 6.59
C ALA A 23 -18.29 7.47 6.42
N ARG A 24 -16.99 7.61 6.16
CA ARG A 24 -16.34 8.91 5.93
C ARG A 24 -16.39 9.39 4.48
N ASN A 25 -16.92 8.58 3.55
CA ASN A 25 -16.94 8.90 2.14
C ASN A 25 -18.37 8.99 1.61
N ILE A 26 -18.68 10.10 0.94
CA ILE A 26 -20.00 10.34 0.32
C ILE A 26 -19.82 10.66 -1.15
N LEU A 27 -20.60 10.00 -2.00
CA LEU A 27 -20.75 10.37 -3.40
C LEU A 27 -22.11 11.04 -3.59
N VAL A 28 -22.14 12.27 -4.08
CA VAL A 28 -23.35 13.00 -4.44
C VAL A 28 -23.57 12.80 -5.93
N ALA A 29 -24.57 12.00 -6.28
CA ALA A 29 -24.85 11.59 -7.65
C ALA A 29 -26.34 11.69 -8.00
N PRO A 30 -26.69 12.29 -9.16
CA PRO A 30 -28.06 12.23 -9.67
C PRO A 30 -28.55 10.79 -9.82
N SER A 31 -29.85 10.57 -9.63
CA SER A 31 -30.46 9.23 -9.73
C SER A 31 -30.17 8.53 -11.06
N ALA A 32 -30.02 9.29 -12.15
CA ALA A 32 -29.67 8.77 -13.48
C ALA A 32 -28.28 8.11 -13.55
N LEU A 33 -27.38 8.39 -12.59
CA LEU A 33 -26.04 7.81 -12.51
C LEU A 33 -25.95 6.64 -11.52
N GLN A 34 -27.02 6.27 -10.81
CA GLN A 34 -26.97 5.24 -9.77
C GLN A 34 -26.57 3.85 -10.32
N ASP A 35 -26.95 3.53 -11.55
CA ASP A 35 -26.55 2.28 -12.22
C ASP A 35 -25.14 2.33 -12.84
N ASN A 36 -24.46 3.48 -12.78
CA ASN A 36 -23.09 3.59 -13.25
C ASN A 36 -22.15 2.76 -12.36
N GLY A 37 -21.25 1.98 -12.96
CA GLY A 37 -20.30 1.14 -12.22
C GLY A 37 -19.45 1.91 -11.19
N VAL A 38 -19.20 3.20 -11.43
CA VAL A 38 -18.48 4.08 -10.49
C VAL A 38 -19.28 4.26 -9.19
N VAL A 39 -20.59 4.50 -9.30
CA VAL A 39 -21.47 4.69 -8.13
C VAL A 39 -21.66 3.37 -7.40
N ARG A 40 -21.88 2.28 -8.14
CA ARG A 40 -22.09 0.95 -7.56
C ARG A 40 -20.89 0.44 -6.77
N ASP A 41 -19.68 0.65 -7.29
CA ASP A 41 -18.47 0.12 -6.69
C ASP A 41 -17.78 1.13 -5.74
N PHE A 42 -18.37 2.31 -5.56
CA PHE A 42 -17.87 3.39 -4.70
C PHE A 42 -17.63 2.92 -3.26
N PHE A 43 -16.51 3.34 -2.70
CA PHE A 43 -16.22 3.14 -1.28
C PHE A 43 -16.87 4.24 -0.45
N GLY A 44 -18.11 4.03 -0.01
CA GLY A 44 -18.86 4.96 0.82
C GLY A 44 -20.36 4.87 0.58
N SER A 45 -21.10 5.91 0.95
CA SER A 45 -22.54 6.02 0.65
C SER A 45 -22.78 6.94 -0.54
N ALA A 46 -23.63 6.54 -1.47
CA ALA A 46 -24.14 7.41 -2.52
C ALA A 46 -25.45 8.08 -2.08
N ILE A 47 -25.56 9.39 -2.27
CA ILE A 47 -26.77 10.19 -2.00
C ILE A 47 -27.12 11.05 -3.21
N THR A 48 -28.35 11.52 -3.27
CA THR A 48 -28.79 12.45 -4.32
C THR A 48 -28.46 13.91 -3.98
N PRO A 49 -28.39 14.83 -4.97
CA PRO A 49 -28.32 16.26 -4.70
C PRO A 49 -29.48 16.76 -3.81
N GLU A 50 -30.67 16.17 -3.94
CA GLU A 50 -31.84 16.47 -3.11
C GLU A 50 -31.62 16.06 -1.65
N ASP A 51 -31.02 14.89 -1.41
CA ASP A 51 -30.63 14.46 -0.06
C ASP A 51 -29.64 15.44 0.56
N LEU A 52 -28.59 15.81 -0.18
CA LEU A 52 -27.60 16.80 0.27
C LEU A 52 -28.25 18.14 0.66
N ALA A 53 -29.20 18.62 -0.14
CA ALA A 53 -29.94 19.85 0.09
C ALA A 53 -30.88 19.76 1.31
N SER A 54 -31.39 18.57 1.63
CA SER A 54 -32.35 18.34 2.72
C SER A 54 -31.78 18.54 4.12
N GLY A 55 -30.45 18.50 4.29
CA GLY A 55 -29.84 18.55 5.62
C GLY A 55 -29.05 17.30 5.98
N SER A 56 -29.40 16.15 5.40
CA SER A 56 -28.91 14.82 5.77
C SER A 56 -28.22 14.13 4.61
N PRO A 57 -27.06 13.48 4.80
CA PRO A 57 -26.37 13.24 6.07
C PRO A 57 -25.54 14.44 6.55
N ASP A 58 -25.13 14.41 7.82
CA ASP A 58 -24.09 15.30 8.36
C ASP A 58 -22.79 15.10 7.56
N LEU A 59 -22.08 16.18 7.21
CA LEU A 59 -20.85 16.13 6.43
C LEU A 59 -19.59 16.28 7.27
N ALA A 60 -19.71 16.53 8.58
CA ALA A 60 -18.57 16.69 9.46
C ALA A 60 -17.60 15.50 9.34
N GLN A 61 -16.31 15.80 9.13
CA GLN A 61 -15.23 14.81 8.97
C GLN A 61 -15.35 13.90 7.73
N LYS A 62 -16.24 14.22 6.77
CA LYS A 62 -16.41 13.43 5.56
C LYS A 62 -15.67 14.00 4.36
N THR A 63 -15.26 13.11 3.47
CA THR A 63 -14.83 13.40 2.12
C THR A 63 -16.02 13.28 1.18
N VAL A 64 -16.32 14.36 0.46
CA VAL A 64 -17.48 14.45 -0.43
C VAL A 64 -17.01 14.48 -1.87
N TYR A 65 -17.55 13.57 -2.68
CA TYR A 65 -17.31 13.48 -4.12
C TYR A 65 -18.57 13.94 -4.85
N LEU A 66 -18.44 14.88 -5.78
CA LEU A 66 -19.54 15.46 -6.53
C LEU A 66 -19.53 14.94 -7.97
N CYS A 67 -20.71 14.56 -8.48
CA CYS A 67 -20.94 14.30 -9.89
C CYS A 67 -22.30 14.85 -10.37
N GLY A 68 -22.47 14.99 -11.69
CA GLY A 68 -23.64 15.60 -12.31
C GLY A 68 -23.51 17.12 -12.48
N ASP A 69 -24.66 17.81 -12.46
CA ASP A 69 -24.69 19.27 -12.48
C ASP A 69 -24.38 19.78 -11.06
N VAL A 70 -23.23 20.43 -10.89
CA VAL A 70 -22.82 20.97 -9.59
C VAL A 70 -23.21 22.43 -9.38
N SER A 71 -23.77 23.11 -10.40
CA SER A 71 -24.13 24.52 -10.32
C SER A 71 -25.22 24.81 -9.27
N GLY A 72 -26.07 23.83 -8.98
CA GLY A 72 -27.10 23.90 -7.95
C GLY A 72 -26.65 23.57 -6.53
N ILE A 73 -25.38 23.19 -6.32
CA ILE A 73 -24.88 22.76 -5.02
C ILE A 73 -24.41 23.96 -4.20
N SER A 74 -25.01 24.17 -3.03
CA SER A 74 -24.66 25.28 -2.14
C SER A 74 -23.36 25.02 -1.39
N GLY A 75 -22.34 25.88 -1.56
CA GLY A 75 -21.08 25.73 -0.84
C GLY A 75 -21.20 25.77 0.68
N ARG A 76 -22.17 26.52 1.23
CA ARG A 76 -22.45 26.53 2.68
C ARG A 76 -22.79 25.15 3.25
N ARG A 77 -23.37 24.27 2.43
CA ARG A 77 -23.67 22.89 2.85
C ARG A 77 -22.40 22.05 2.94
N LEU A 78 -21.41 22.36 2.11
CA LEU A 78 -20.16 21.63 1.97
C LEU A 78 -19.05 22.14 2.92
N ASP A 79 -19.18 23.33 3.50
CA ASP A 79 -18.21 23.92 4.44
C ASP A 79 -17.88 23.02 5.65
N ALA A 80 -18.81 22.14 6.05
CA ALA A 80 -18.60 21.19 7.14
C ALA A 80 -17.80 19.94 6.73
N ALA A 81 -17.68 19.67 5.42
CA ALA A 81 -16.91 18.54 4.92
C ALA A 81 -15.41 18.73 5.18
N ALA A 82 -14.70 17.65 5.47
CA ALA A 82 -13.25 17.69 5.60
C ALA A 82 -12.59 17.96 4.24
N GLN A 83 -13.16 17.39 3.18
CA GLN A 83 -12.68 17.51 1.80
C GLN A 83 -13.86 17.47 0.82
N VAL A 84 -13.74 18.22 -0.27
CA VAL A 84 -14.72 18.24 -1.36
C VAL A 84 -13.99 18.09 -2.68
N PHE A 85 -14.42 17.10 -3.45
CA PHE A 85 -13.88 16.77 -4.77
C PHE A 85 -14.97 16.82 -5.83
N VAL A 86 -14.65 17.40 -6.99
CA VAL A 86 -15.50 17.37 -8.18
C VAL A 86 -14.91 16.38 -9.18
N ILE A 87 -15.69 15.36 -9.59
CA ILE A 87 -15.22 14.34 -10.53
C ILE A 87 -15.36 14.88 -11.95
N ARG A 88 -14.23 15.22 -12.58
CA ARG A 88 -14.18 15.95 -13.86
C ARG A 88 -15.01 15.29 -14.96
N GLU A 89 -14.87 13.97 -15.13
CA GLU A 89 -15.49 13.21 -16.22
C GLU A 89 -16.99 12.99 -16.04
N LEU A 90 -17.49 13.16 -14.82
CA LEU A 90 -18.90 12.92 -14.48
C LEU A 90 -19.64 14.21 -14.10
N SER A 91 -18.96 15.36 -14.10
CA SER A 91 -19.52 16.64 -13.64
C SER A 91 -19.55 17.70 -14.73
N HIS A 92 -20.50 18.61 -14.61
CA HIS A 92 -20.60 19.83 -15.40
C HIS A 92 -21.19 20.96 -14.54
N GLY A 93 -21.18 22.19 -15.04
CA GLY A 93 -21.72 23.34 -14.30
C GLY A 93 -20.83 23.84 -13.16
N TYR A 94 -19.59 23.33 -13.03
CA TYR A 94 -18.56 23.98 -12.21
C TYR A 94 -17.94 25.14 -12.99
N HIS A 95 -17.70 26.26 -12.31
CA HIS A 95 -17.03 27.41 -12.90
C HIS A 95 -15.51 27.27 -12.71
N GLU A 96 -14.75 27.06 -13.78
CA GLU A 96 -13.27 27.03 -13.72
C GLU A 96 -12.67 28.42 -13.40
N ASP A 97 -13.38 29.50 -13.75
CA ASP A 97 -12.92 30.90 -13.62
C ASP A 97 -13.44 31.61 -12.36
N ALA A 98 -14.41 31.04 -11.66
CA ALA A 98 -14.78 31.52 -10.34
C ALA A 98 -13.80 30.85 -9.37
N GLY A 99 -13.11 31.61 -8.53
CA GLY A 99 -12.20 31.09 -7.50
C GLY A 99 -12.91 30.30 -6.40
N GLU A 100 -13.83 29.41 -6.76
CA GLU A 100 -14.50 28.47 -5.87
C GLU A 100 -13.57 27.31 -5.48
N PRO A 101 -13.68 26.82 -4.23
CA PRO A 101 -12.57 26.18 -3.51
C PRO A 101 -12.41 24.66 -3.74
N TRP A 102 -13.26 24.02 -4.55
CA TRP A 102 -13.30 22.55 -4.59
C TRP A 102 -12.26 21.96 -5.54
N THR A 103 -11.60 20.90 -5.08
CA THR A 103 -10.52 20.29 -5.85
C THR A 103 -11.10 19.43 -6.98
N LEU A 104 -10.76 19.76 -8.22
CA LEU A 104 -11.09 18.91 -9.36
C LEU A 104 -10.21 17.66 -9.37
N ILE A 105 -10.84 16.50 -9.52
CA ILE A 105 -10.15 15.21 -9.62
C ILE A 105 -10.63 14.43 -10.82
N ASP A 106 -9.76 13.55 -11.32
CA ASP A 106 -10.12 12.57 -12.33
C ASP A 106 -10.77 11.35 -11.69
N LEU A 107 -11.50 10.58 -12.49
CA LEU A 107 -12.24 9.39 -12.07
C LEU A 107 -11.36 8.34 -11.36
N GLY A 108 -10.06 8.32 -11.66
CA GLY A 108 -9.11 7.40 -11.02
C GLY A 108 -8.81 7.70 -9.55
N ARG A 109 -9.13 8.91 -9.07
CA ARG A 109 -9.03 9.32 -7.66
C ARG A 109 -10.27 8.94 -6.83
N VAL A 110 -11.31 8.39 -7.45
CA VAL A 110 -12.52 7.93 -6.75
C VAL A 110 -12.22 6.57 -6.08
N PRO A 111 -12.45 6.42 -4.76
CA PRO A 111 -12.15 5.19 -4.04
C PRO A 111 -13.16 4.08 -4.34
N ILE A 112 -12.65 2.87 -4.50
CA ILE A 112 -13.45 1.70 -4.88
C ILE A 112 -13.29 0.63 -3.82
N ARG A 113 -14.42 0.04 -3.40
CA ARG A 113 -14.40 -1.09 -2.48
C ARG A 113 -13.93 -2.35 -3.20
N VAL A 114 -12.93 -3.03 -2.63
CA VAL A 114 -12.49 -4.34 -3.10
C VAL A 114 -12.92 -5.40 -2.12
N HIS A 115 -14.15 -5.91 -2.27
CA HIS A 115 -14.68 -7.08 -1.54
C HIS A 115 -14.52 -7.07 -0.01
N GLY A 116 -14.39 -5.90 0.62
CA GLY A 116 -14.06 -5.79 2.05
C GLY A 116 -12.61 -6.15 2.41
N ALA A 117 -11.76 -6.44 1.42
CA ALA A 117 -10.33 -6.71 1.56
C ALA A 117 -9.46 -5.43 1.45
N GLY A 118 -9.98 -4.34 0.90
CA GLY A 118 -9.25 -3.09 0.80
C GLY A 118 -9.98 -2.03 -0.02
N VAL A 119 -9.27 -0.93 -0.27
CA VAL A 119 -9.74 0.24 -1.04
C VAL A 119 -8.78 0.49 -2.20
N TYR A 120 -9.32 0.63 -3.41
CA TYR A 120 -8.55 0.77 -4.63
C TYR A 120 -8.82 2.09 -5.34
N TYR A 121 -7.74 2.74 -5.78
CA TYR A 121 -7.75 3.93 -6.61
C TYR A 121 -7.10 3.57 -7.94
N ARG A 122 -7.86 3.68 -9.03
CA ARG A 122 -7.36 3.28 -10.37
C ARG A 122 -6.24 4.20 -10.85
N ARG A 123 -6.21 5.46 -10.41
CA ARG A 123 -5.14 6.43 -10.69
C ARG A 123 -5.11 7.46 -9.57
N PHE A 124 -4.48 7.08 -8.45
CA PHE A 124 -4.27 7.99 -7.33
C PHE A 124 -3.25 9.07 -7.69
N PHE A 125 -2.12 8.68 -8.27
CA PHE A 125 -1.08 9.61 -8.69
C PHE A 125 -1.23 9.96 -10.17
N GLY A 126 -0.97 11.22 -10.52
CA GLY A 126 -1.08 11.69 -11.88
C GLY A 126 0.01 11.09 -12.77
N LEU A 127 -0.28 10.90 -14.05
CA LEU A 127 0.72 10.42 -15.02
C LEU A 127 1.80 11.46 -15.28
N GLY A 128 1.47 12.75 -15.15
CA GLY A 128 2.40 13.86 -15.33
C GLY A 128 3.40 14.05 -14.19
N ASP A 129 3.22 13.35 -13.05
CA ASP A 129 4.09 13.52 -11.88
C ASP A 129 5.45 12.82 -12.03
N ASP A 130 5.59 11.93 -13.03
CA ASP A 130 6.81 11.18 -13.38
C ASP A 130 7.51 10.52 -12.18
N HIS A 131 6.71 9.94 -11.28
CA HIS A 131 7.21 9.30 -10.06
C HIS A 131 8.27 8.23 -10.32
N PHE A 132 8.15 7.47 -11.43
CA PHE A 132 9.14 6.45 -11.78
C PHE A 132 10.54 7.08 -11.93
N SER A 133 10.67 8.06 -12.83
CA SER A 133 11.97 8.66 -13.16
C SER A 133 12.53 9.45 -11.97
N ARG A 134 11.67 10.15 -11.22
CA ARG A 134 12.07 10.90 -10.02
C ARG A 134 12.62 9.99 -8.93
N ILE A 135 11.92 8.91 -8.59
CA ILE A 135 12.41 7.94 -7.58
C ILE A 135 13.71 7.29 -8.05
N GLN A 136 13.81 6.94 -9.34
CA GLN A 136 15.03 6.37 -9.89
C GLN A 136 16.22 7.35 -9.87
N ALA A 137 15.98 8.64 -10.06
CA ALA A 137 17.01 9.67 -9.99
C ALA A 137 17.43 10.01 -8.54
N GLU A 138 16.50 9.91 -7.59
CA GLU A 138 16.72 10.20 -6.18
C GLU A 138 17.45 9.06 -5.43
N HIS A 139 17.36 7.82 -5.93
CA HIS A 139 17.84 6.63 -5.22
C HIS A 139 18.68 5.67 -6.06
N ALA A 140 19.68 5.06 -5.41
CA ALA A 140 20.48 3.99 -6.00
C ALA A 140 19.88 2.61 -5.66
N PHE A 141 19.13 2.04 -6.60
CA PHE A 141 18.53 0.71 -6.44
C PHE A 141 19.59 -0.39 -6.31
N GLN A 142 19.32 -1.33 -5.42
CA GLN A 142 20.25 -2.37 -4.99
C GLN A 142 19.84 -3.72 -5.58
N SER A 143 20.80 -4.62 -5.75
CA SER A 143 20.52 -5.98 -6.20
C SER A 143 19.77 -6.76 -5.11
N LEU A 144 18.89 -7.64 -5.57
CA LEU A 144 18.09 -8.52 -4.74
C LEU A 144 18.59 -9.95 -4.89
N THR A 145 18.68 -10.70 -3.80
CA THR A 145 18.87 -12.15 -3.85
C THR A 145 17.56 -12.88 -3.59
N GLU A 146 17.23 -13.86 -4.42
CA GLU A 146 16.04 -14.70 -4.21
C GLU A 146 16.38 -15.85 -3.25
N SER A 147 16.03 -15.71 -1.97
CA SER A 147 16.26 -16.75 -0.97
C SER A 147 17.76 -17.09 -0.82
N THR A 148 18.11 -18.38 -0.77
CA THR A 148 19.47 -18.90 -0.65
C THR A 148 20.12 -19.26 -2.00
N LYS A 149 19.47 -18.93 -3.13
CA LYS A 149 19.97 -19.32 -4.45
C LYS A 149 21.16 -18.43 -4.86
N PRO A 150 22.24 -19.01 -5.44
CA PRO A 150 23.34 -18.23 -6.01
C PRO A 150 22.86 -17.57 -7.32
N GLY A 151 22.16 -16.44 -7.20
CA GLY A 151 21.66 -15.67 -8.33
C GLY A 151 20.95 -14.39 -7.89
N THR A 152 21.11 -13.33 -8.67
CA THR A 152 20.37 -12.08 -8.48
C THR A 152 18.95 -12.23 -9.05
N ALA A 153 17.96 -11.71 -8.33
CA ALA A 153 16.59 -11.60 -8.81
C ALA A 153 16.55 -10.77 -10.11
N HIS A 154 15.51 -10.95 -10.91
CA HIS A 154 15.19 -10.05 -12.05
C HIS A 154 14.65 -8.67 -11.61
N ARG A 155 14.90 -8.32 -10.34
CA ARG A 155 14.43 -7.09 -9.72
C ARG A 155 15.63 -6.41 -9.06
N SER A 156 15.56 -5.10 -8.99
CA SER A 156 16.34 -4.30 -8.06
C SER A 156 15.39 -3.65 -7.06
N GLY A 157 15.87 -3.27 -5.89
CA GLY A 157 15.03 -2.66 -4.87
C GLY A 157 15.79 -1.79 -3.88
N ILE A 158 15.05 -1.10 -3.04
CA ILE A 158 15.59 -0.26 -1.96
C ILE A 158 14.58 -0.15 -0.82
N TYR A 159 15.09 -0.05 0.41
CA TYR A 159 14.29 0.33 1.57
C TYR A 159 14.46 1.80 1.86
N LEU A 160 13.34 2.47 2.11
CA LEU A 160 13.29 3.88 2.45
C LEU A 160 12.50 4.08 3.74
N THR A 161 12.96 4.96 4.62
CA THR A 161 12.25 5.37 5.84
C THR A 161 12.77 6.75 6.26
N PRO A 162 12.03 7.59 7.00
CA PRO A 162 12.60 8.81 7.54
C PRO A 162 13.81 8.51 8.42
N VAL A 163 14.95 9.14 8.13
CA VAL A 163 16.16 9.09 8.96
C VAL A 163 16.37 10.45 9.60
N THR A 164 16.53 10.49 10.92
CA THR A 164 16.89 11.70 11.67
C THR A 164 18.26 11.52 12.32
N GLN A 165 19.03 12.61 12.36
CA GLN A 165 20.36 12.62 12.97
C GLN A 165 20.32 13.38 14.30
N ASP A 166 20.85 12.77 15.37
CA ASP A 166 21.09 13.40 16.67
C ASP A 166 22.55 13.17 17.07
N GLY A 167 23.39 14.21 16.92
CA GLY A 167 24.84 14.07 17.00
C GLY A 167 25.37 13.05 15.99
N ASP A 168 26.02 12.00 16.48
CA ASP A 168 26.55 10.89 15.68
C ASP A 168 25.55 9.72 15.54
N GLU A 169 24.38 9.82 16.17
CA GLU A 169 23.33 8.80 16.10
C GLU A 169 22.42 9.03 14.88
N LEU A 170 22.16 7.96 14.13
CA LEU A 170 21.18 7.96 13.04
C LEU A 170 19.96 7.14 13.47
N HIS A 171 18.81 7.79 13.65
CA HIS A 171 17.55 7.16 14.03
C HIS A 171 16.67 6.89 12.82
N PHE A 172 16.11 5.68 12.76
CA PHE A 172 15.32 5.22 11.63
C PHE A 172 14.40 4.06 12.05
N ARG A 173 13.62 3.52 11.11
CA ARG A 173 12.78 2.33 11.33
C ARG A 173 13.23 1.18 10.45
N LEU A 174 13.16 -0.02 11.00
CA LEU A 174 13.46 -1.26 10.28
C LEU A 174 12.17 -1.97 9.88
N LEU A 175 12.23 -2.74 8.80
CA LEU A 175 11.21 -3.73 8.47
C LEU A 175 11.89 -5.05 8.14
N ARG A 176 12.52 -5.61 9.18
CA ARG A 176 13.22 -6.89 9.14
C ARG A 176 12.24 -7.93 8.62
N CYS A 177 12.75 -8.92 7.89
CA CYS A 177 12.00 -10.02 7.29
C CYS A 177 11.40 -9.79 5.90
N SER A 178 11.44 -8.57 5.35
CA SER A 178 10.65 -8.30 4.14
C SER A 178 11.38 -8.52 2.80
N THR A 179 12.72 -8.54 2.72
CA THR A 179 13.53 -8.72 1.49
C THR A 179 15.05 -8.76 1.79
N ASN A 180 15.85 -9.52 1.00
CA ASN A 180 17.32 -9.55 1.07
C ASN A 180 17.96 -8.53 0.12
N LEU A 181 18.06 -7.27 0.56
CA LEU A 181 18.79 -6.22 -0.15
C LEU A 181 20.28 -6.24 0.25
N SER A 182 21.14 -5.73 -0.64
CA SER A 182 22.59 -5.76 -0.43
C SER A 182 23.17 -4.49 0.20
N GLY A 183 22.43 -3.38 0.19
CA GLY A 183 22.89 -2.08 0.67
C GLY A 183 22.02 -1.49 1.79
N PRO A 184 22.42 -0.32 2.33
CA PRO A 184 21.73 0.32 3.46
C PRO A 184 20.31 0.77 3.10
N THR A 185 19.46 0.93 4.12
CA THR A 185 18.25 1.74 4.03
C THR A 185 18.61 3.20 3.75
N GLU A 186 17.81 3.90 2.94
CA GLU A 186 17.99 5.33 2.68
C GLU A 186 16.87 6.17 3.29
N THR A 187 17.15 7.46 3.53
CA THR A 187 16.14 8.40 3.97
C THR A 187 15.14 8.72 2.87
N PHE A 188 13.94 9.16 3.25
CA PHE A 188 12.99 9.73 2.30
C PHE A 188 13.54 10.97 1.62
N ARG A 189 13.43 10.98 0.29
CA ARG A 189 13.69 12.16 -0.54
C ARG A 189 12.38 12.92 -0.77
N PRO A 190 12.40 14.09 -1.45
CA PRO A 190 11.19 14.90 -1.63
C PRO A 190 10.04 14.14 -2.30
N THR A 191 10.34 13.27 -3.26
CA THR A 191 9.30 12.47 -3.93
C THR A 191 8.67 11.45 -2.99
N ASP A 192 9.45 10.73 -2.18
CA ASP A 192 8.92 9.78 -1.19
C ASP A 192 8.07 10.48 -0.14
N THR A 193 8.56 11.62 0.37
CA THR A 193 7.86 12.41 1.39
C THR A 193 6.48 12.79 0.88
N SER A 194 6.40 13.33 -0.35
CA SER A 194 5.14 13.68 -0.99
C SER A 194 4.20 12.48 -1.17
N ILE A 195 4.72 11.33 -1.64
CA ILE A 195 3.92 10.11 -1.81
C ILE A 195 3.37 9.65 -0.46
N VAL A 196 4.25 9.45 0.53
CA VAL A 196 3.89 8.86 1.83
C VAL A 196 2.96 9.77 2.63
N GLU A 197 3.14 11.09 2.57
CA GLU A 197 2.20 12.03 3.17
C GLU A 197 0.82 11.99 2.50
N ALA A 198 0.76 11.94 1.17
CA ALA A 198 -0.51 11.83 0.45
C ALA A 198 -1.23 10.52 0.80
N LEU A 199 -0.51 9.41 0.91
CA LEU A 199 -1.05 8.11 1.32
C LEU A 199 -1.53 8.12 2.78
N ASN A 200 -0.80 8.76 3.70
CA ASN A 200 -1.23 8.87 5.10
C ASN A 200 -2.50 9.73 5.25
N ARG A 201 -2.60 10.84 4.50
CA ARG A 201 -3.84 11.65 4.47
C ARG A 201 -5.03 10.82 3.98
N GLU A 202 -4.85 10.08 2.90
CA GLU A 202 -5.92 9.23 2.35
C GLU A 202 -6.27 8.07 3.29
N ALA A 203 -5.27 7.43 3.90
CA ALA A 203 -5.46 6.36 4.87
C ALA A 203 -6.35 6.80 6.05
N ALA A 204 -6.24 8.06 6.49
CA ALA A 204 -7.11 8.62 7.53
C ALA A 204 -8.57 8.81 7.09
N ALA A 205 -8.86 8.88 5.78
CA ALA A 205 -10.21 8.96 5.25
C ALA A 205 -10.86 7.58 5.04
N VAL A 206 -10.06 6.50 4.93
CA VAL A 206 -10.57 5.16 4.59
C VAL A 206 -10.35 4.09 5.66
N PHE A 207 -9.52 4.36 6.66
CA PHE A 207 -9.32 3.49 7.82
C PHE A 207 -9.62 4.19 9.14
N ARG A 208 -9.97 3.38 10.13
CA ARG A 208 -9.95 3.71 11.54
C ARG A 208 -8.81 3.00 12.25
N ASN A 209 -8.28 3.66 13.28
CA ASN A 209 -7.28 3.12 14.20
C ASN A 209 -5.98 2.65 13.52
N GLN A 210 -5.65 3.12 12.32
CA GLN A 210 -4.49 2.70 11.56
C GLN A 210 -3.18 3.34 12.09
N ALA A 211 -2.10 2.57 12.04
CA ALA A 211 -0.75 3.10 12.22
C ALA A 211 -0.29 3.93 11.00
N PRO A 212 0.62 4.90 11.16
CA PRO A 212 1.15 5.67 10.05
C PRO A 212 2.00 4.80 9.11
N LEU A 213 1.87 5.05 7.82
CA LEU A 213 2.77 4.54 6.79
C LEU A 213 4.11 5.28 6.90
N ASN A 214 5.21 4.55 7.08
CA ASN A 214 6.52 5.15 7.40
C ASN A 214 7.73 4.37 6.85
N HIS A 215 7.49 3.29 6.11
CA HIS A 215 8.54 2.44 5.57
C HIS A 215 8.18 1.98 4.17
N VAL A 216 9.10 2.07 3.22
CA VAL A 216 8.87 1.79 1.80
C VAL A 216 9.78 0.67 1.34
N LEU A 217 9.22 -0.26 0.58
CA LEU A 217 9.96 -1.14 -0.31
C LEU A 217 9.66 -0.72 -1.75
N ALA A 218 10.63 -0.07 -2.40
CA ALA A 218 10.55 0.28 -3.81
C ALA A 218 11.31 -0.77 -4.63
N GLN A 219 10.69 -1.31 -5.69
CA GLN A 219 11.25 -2.38 -6.50
C GLN A 219 11.01 -2.16 -7.99
N ILE A 220 12.08 -2.22 -8.79
CA ILE A 220 12.00 -2.17 -10.25
C ILE A 220 11.95 -3.60 -10.79
N TYR A 221 10.98 -3.87 -11.65
CA TYR A 221 10.70 -5.16 -12.25
C TYR A 221 11.22 -5.18 -13.68
N HIS A 222 12.37 -5.79 -13.89
CA HIS A 222 12.99 -5.86 -15.21
C HIS A 222 12.49 -7.09 -15.98
N ASN A 223 12.14 -6.89 -17.25
CA ASN A 223 11.87 -7.98 -18.19
C ASN A 223 13.13 -8.25 -19.02
N THR A 224 13.43 -9.51 -19.28
CA THR A 224 14.54 -9.95 -20.13
C THR A 224 13.97 -10.48 -21.44
N HIS A 225 14.42 -9.91 -22.55
CA HIS A 225 14.02 -10.33 -23.89
C HIS A 225 14.53 -11.75 -24.21
N ALA A 226 13.87 -12.42 -25.14
CA ALA A 226 14.40 -13.66 -25.69
C ALA A 226 15.65 -13.38 -26.54
N THR A 227 16.65 -14.23 -26.44
CA THR A 227 17.77 -14.32 -27.40
C THR A 227 17.69 -15.64 -28.15
N ALA A 228 18.58 -15.87 -29.13
CA ALA A 228 18.61 -17.15 -29.85
C ALA A 228 18.87 -18.34 -28.90
N GLU A 229 19.54 -18.11 -27.78
CA GLU A 229 19.96 -19.12 -26.81
C GLU A 229 19.06 -19.19 -25.57
N ARG A 230 18.25 -18.15 -25.29
CA ARG A 230 17.48 -18.05 -24.04
C ARG A 230 16.07 -17.53 -24.28
N LYS A 231 15.08 -18.19 -23.69
CA LYS A 231 13.69 -17.70 -23.65
C LYS A 231 13.59 -16.39 -22.87
N GLN A 232 12.63 -15.55 -23.24
CA GLN A 232 12.28 -14.36 -22.46
C GLN A 232 11.96 -14.71 -21.00
N SER A 233 12.22 -13.78 -20.10
CA SER A 233 11.85 -13.86 -18.68
C SER A 233 11.14 -12.58 -18.27
N LYS A 234 10.09 -12.71 -17.47
CA LYS A 234 9.30 -11.59 -16.97
C LYS A 234 9.35 -11.60 -15.45
N ALA A 235 9.56 -10.44 -14.85
CA ALA A 235 9.62 -10.33 -13.41
C ALA A 235 8.25 -10.67 -12.79
N LYS A 236 8.26 -11.56 -11.80
CA LYS A 236 7.07 -12.03 -11.06
C LYS A 236 7.43 -12.25 -9.60
N ILE A 237 6.44 -12.17 -8.72
CA ILE A 237 6.56 -12.60 -7.33
C ILE A 237 5.53 -13.69 -7.13
N SER A 238 5.95 -14.85 -6.65
CA SER A 238 5.06 -15.98 -6.34
C SER A 238 4.14 -15.66 -5.16
N ALA A 239 3.07 -16.45 -5.02
CA ALA A 239 2.13 -16.33 -3.90
C ALA A 239 2.82 -16.31 -2.54
N HIS A 240 2.55 -15.25 -1.76
CA HIS A 240 3.05 -15.06 -0.40
C HIS A 240 2.12 -14.12 0.39
N ALA A 241 2.27 -14.10 1.70
CA ALA A 241 1.85 -13.01 2.56
C ALA A 241 3.08 -12.17 2.93
N ASP A 242 2.90 -10.85 3.02
CA ASP A 242 3.95 -9.94 3.50
C ASP A 242 4.28 -10.25 4.96
N LYS A 243 5.55 -10.12 5.33
CA LYS A 243 6.02 -10.45 6.68
C LYS A 243 5.65 -9.33 7.64
N THR A 244 4.90 -9.69 8.69
CA THR A 244 4.28 -8.72 9.60
C THR A 244 5.04 -8.47 10.90
N LYS A 245 6.16 -9.16 11.13
CA LYS A 245 6.97 -9.09 12.37
C LYS A 245 7.17 -7.69 12.94
N ASP A 246 7.66 -6.76 12.11
CA ASP A 246 8.00 -5.40 12.53
C ASP A 246 6.85 -4.41 12.29
N MET A 247 5.67 -4.89 11.93
CA MET A 247 4.49 -4.08 11.69
C MET A 247 3.62 -4.05 12.96
N PRO A 248 3.10 -2.88 13.36
CA PRO A 248 2.15 -2.83 14.46
C PRO A 248 0.84 -3.54 14.06
N VAL A 249 0.09 -4.07 15.04
CA VAL A 249 -1.14 -4.86 14.78
C VAL A 249 -2.20 -4.09 13.97
N ASN A 250 -2.24 -2.79 14.15
CA ASN A 250 -3.12 -1.87 13.42
C ASN A 250 -2.46 -1.31 12.14
N GLY A 251 -1.45 -2.00 11.62
CA GLY A 251 -0.77 -1.65 10.39
C GLY A 251 -1.68 -1.76 9.16
N ILE A 252 -1.31 -1.00 8.15
CA ILE A 252 -1.87 -1.08 6.80
C ILE A 252 -0.72 -1.12 5.78
N MET A 253 -1.06 -1.43 4.54
CA MET A 253 -0.15 -1.42 3.40
C MET A 253 -0.78 -0.67 2.24
N ALA A 254 0.04 0.06 1.50
CA ALA A 254 -0.34 0.74 0.27
C ALA A 254 0.54 0.24 -0.88
N PHE A 255 -0.06 -0.45 -1.84
CA PHE A 255 0.59 -0.91 -3.06
C PHE A 255 0.44 0.16 -4.14
N CYS A 256 1.47 0.98 -4.32
CA CYS A 256 1.52 1.96 -5.39
C CYS A 256 2.22 1.36 -6.62
N THR A 257 1.77 1.73 -7.82
CA THR A 257 2.39 1.26 -9.07
C THR A 257 2.70 2.42 -10.01
N PHE A 258 3.94 2.48 -10.44
CA PHE A 258 4.43 3.41 -11.46
C PHE A 258 5.05 2.64 -12.62
N TYR A 259 5.03 3.22 -13.81
CA TYR A 259 5.57 2.60 -15.01
C TYR A 259 6.49 3.55 -15.75
N ASP A 260 7.48 2.97 -16.41
CA ASP A 260 8.28 3.58 -17.45
C ASP A 260 8.04 2.82 -18.78
N ARG A 261 8.20 3.51 -19.90
CA ARG A 261 8.01 3.00 -21.26
C ARG A 261 6.61 2.46 -21.56
N LEU A 262 5.58 3.24 -21.22
CA LEU A 262 4.19 2.97 -21.61
C LEU A 262 3.91 3.25 -23.09
N ASP A 263 4.83 3.89 -23.81
CA ASP A 263 4.73 4.33 -25.21
C ASP A 263 4.43 3.21 -26.21
N LYS A 264 4.76 1.96 -25.86
CA LYS A 264 4.48 0.77 -26.67
C LYS A 264 3.07 0.23 -26.54
N LEU A 265 2.33 0.71 -25.55
CA LEU A 265 0.96 0.29 -25.27
C LEU A 265 -0.01 1.41 -25.65
N GLN A 266 -1.25 1.03 -25.94
CA GLN A 266 -2.33 1.98 -26.23
C GLN A 266 -3.45 1.78 -25.21
N PRO A 267 -4.21 2.83 -24.87
CA PRO A 267 -5.40 2.69 -24.05
C PRO A 267 -6.33 1.61 -24.61
N LEU A 268 -6.85 0.74 -23.75
CA LEU A 268 -7.76 -0.32 -24.17
C LEU A 268 -9.21 0.18 -24.24
N THR A 269 -9.93 -0.27 -25.27
CA THR A 269 -11.37 -0.03 -25.37
C THR A 269 -12.10 -0.74 -24.22
N GLY A 270 -12.90 0.00 -23.45
CA GLY A 270 -13.69 -0.53 -22.35
C GLY A 270 -13.04 -0.39 -20.96
N ASP A 271 -11.76 -0.01 -20.89
CA ASP A 271 -11.10 0.35 -19.63
C ASP A 271 -10.10 1.49 -19.88
N ALA A 272 -10.52 2.72 -19.56
CA ALA A 272 -9.74 3.93 -19.79
C ALA A 272 -8.45 4.02 -18.94
N PHE A 273 -8.28 3.14 -17.95
CA PHE A 273 -7.08 3.08 -17.13
C PHE A 273 -6.09 2.02 -17.61
N ASP A 274 -6.54 1.06 -18.43
CA ASP A 274 -5.71 -0.03 -18.92
C ASP A 274 -5.00 0.33 -20.23
N TYR A 275 -3.81 -0.24 -20.40
CA TYR A 275 -2.96 -0.05 -21.55
C TYR A 275 -2.55 -1.42 -22.09
N GLY A 276 -2.64 -1.60 -23.40
CA GLY A 276 -2.38 -2.89 -24.02
C GLY A 276 -2.20 -2.85 -25.53
N VAL A 277 -2.17 -4.03 -26.12
CA VAL A 277 -2.03 -4.24 -27.56
C VAL A 277 -3.09 -5.25 -27.99
N LYS A 278 -3.85 -4.92 -29.04
CA LYS A 278 -4.89 -5.80 -29.62
C LYS A 278 -5.87 -6.36 -28.57
N GLY A 279 -6.31 -5.51 -27.64
CA GLY A 279 -7.26 -5.89 -26.58
C GLY A 279 -6.65 -6.68 -25.41
N VAL A 280 -5.34 -6.92 -25.40
CA VAL A 280 -4.64 -7.62 -24.31
C VAL A 280 -3.86 -6.60 -23.48
N SER A 281 -4.16 -6.52 -22.18
CA SER A 281 -3.44 -5.64 -21.24
C SER A 281 -1.95 -5.97 -21.21
N GLY A 282 -1.12 -4.93 -21.27
CA GLY A 282 0.32 -4.99 -21.02
C GLY A 282 0.68 -4.77 -19.55
N LEU A 283 -0.30 -4.46 -18.71
CA LEU A 283 -0.08 -4.11 -17.32
C LEU A 283 0.03 -5.34 -16.41
N THR A 284 0.65 -5.11 -15.26
CA THR A 284 0.87 -6.14 -14.24
C THR A 284 -0.39 -6.33 -13.41
N ARG A 285 -0.63 -7.56 -12.94
CA ARG A 285 -1.77 -7.87 -12.07
C ARG A 285 -1.30 -8.31 -10.69
N LEU A 286 -1.99 -7.84 -9.66
CA LEU A 286 -1.88 -8.30 -8.28
C LEU A 286 -3.02 -9.27 -8.02
N HIS A 287 -2.69 -10.55 -7.87
CA HIS A 287 -3.67 -11.62 -7.69
C HIS A 287 -3.70 -12.08 -6.25
N PHE A 288 -4.89 -12.16 -5.66
CA PHE A 288 -5.13 -12.59 -4.29
C PHE A 288 -5.84 -13.94 -4.27
N ARG A 289 -5.45 -14.80 -3.32
CA ARG A 289 -6.10 -16.09 -3.04
C ARG A 289 -6.25 -16.30 -1.55
N LEU A 290 -7.46 -16.65 -1.10
CA LEU A 290 -7.72 -17.01 0.29
C LEU A 290 -6.85 -18.21 0.69
N LYS A 291 -6.26 -18.13 1.89
CA LYS A 291 -5.50 -19.24 2.46
C LYS A 291 -6.43 -20.39 2.87
N GLU A 292 -7.62 -20.04 3.37
CA GLU A 292 -8.64 -20.98 3.83
C GLU A 292 -10.00 -20.65 3.17
N PRO A 293 -10.73 -21.66 2.65
CA PRO A 293 -11.92 -21.43 1.82
C PRO A 293 -13.14 -20.89 2.58
N ASN A 294 -13.16 -20.94 3.91
CA ASN A 294 -14.28 -20.50 4.76
C ASN A 294 -13.99 -19.15 5.47
N GLY A 295 -13.16 -18.29 4.88
CA GLY A 295 -12.88 -16.97 5.44
C GLY A 295 -14.13 -16.09 5.40
N GLU A 296 -14.85 -16.00 6.52
CA GLU A 296 -15.96 -15.06 6.71
C GLU A 296 -15.48 -13.83 7.48
N ARG A 297 -15.98 -12.65 7.11
CA ARG A 297 -15.79 -11.42 7.90
C ARG A 297 -17.09 -10.64 7.95
N ASP A 298 -17.50 -10.24 9.15
CA ASP A 298 -18.71 -9.45 9.40
C ASP A 298 -19.96 -10.05 8.73
N GLY A 299 -20.07 -11.38 8.72
CA GLY A 299 -21.19 -12.12 8.12
C GLY A 299 -21.24 -12.14 6.59
N SER A 300 -20.21 -11.60 5.91
CA SER A 300 -20.10 -11.61 4.45
C SER A 300 -18.99 -12.56 3.98
N ALA A 301 -19.30 -13.36 2.97
CA ALA A 301 -18.34 -14.27 2.36
C ALA A 301 -17.29 -13.48 1.56
N LEU A 302 -16.02 -13.64 1.93
CA LEU A 302 -14.91 -13.11 1.16
C LEU A 302 -14.71 -13.96 -0.12
N PRO A 303 -14.37 -13.36 -1.27
CA PRO A 303 -14.15 -14.13 -2.48
C PRO A 303 -12.90 -15.02 -2.34
N SER A 304 -12.99 -16.26 -2.81
CA SER A 304 -11.87 -17.22 -2.78
C SER A 304 -10.62 -16.73 -3.49
N GLN A 305 -10.79 -15.88 -4.50
CA GLN A 305 -9.72 -15.19 -5.20
C GLN A 305 -10.26 -13.93 -5.87
N PHE A 306 -9.39 -12.93 -6.04
CA PHE A 306 -9.68 -11.75 -6.85
C PHE A 306 -8.38 -11.20 -7.45
N THR A 307 -8.49 -10.28 -8.41
CA THR A 307 -7.32 -9.72 -9.10
C THR A 307 -7.52 -8.23 -9.34
N LEU A 308 -6.46 -7.47 -9.11
CA LEU A 308 -6.39 -6.05 -9.44
C LEU A 308 -5.41 -5.86 -10.60
N THR A 309 -5.83 -5.20 -11.66
CA THR A 309 -4.88 -4.66 -12.65
C THR A 309 -4.20 -3.46 -12.02
N LEU A 310 -2.88 -3.48 -11.94
CA LEU A 310 -2.09 -2.39 -11.38
C LEU A 310 -1.90 -1.32 -12.44
N TYR A 311 -2.81 -0.34 -12.47
CA TYR A 311 -2.74 0.75 -13.45
C TYR A 311 -1.61 1.73 -13.13
N PRO A 312 -1.13 2.52 -14.12
CA PRO A 312 -0.18 3.59 -13.86
C PRO A 312 -0.76 4.62 -12.86
N GLY A 313 -0.03 4.85 -11.77
CA GLY A 313 -0.45 5.73 -10.68
C GLY A 313 -1.48 5.13 -9.73
N SER A 314 -1.81 3.84 -9.87
CA SER A 314 -2.79 3.18 -9.00
C SER A 314 -2.27 2.98 -7.58
N VAL A 315 -3.21 2.92 -6.63
CA VAL A 315 -2.95 2.62 -5.21
C VAL A 315 -3.99 1.63 -4.72
N PHE A 316 -3.53 0.52 -4.14
CA PHE A 316 -4.37 -0.39 -3.38
C PHE A 316 -3.98 -0.33 -1.90
N PHE A 317 -4.90 0.14 -1.07
CA PHE A 317 -4.76 0.07 0.37
C PHE A 317 -5.36 -1.22 0.91
N MET A 318 -4.61 -1.92 1.76
CA MET A 318 -5.12 -3.07 2.49
C MET A 318 -4.62 -3.10 3.94
N PRO A 319 -5.49 -3.46 4.89
CA PRO A 319 -5.13 -3.69 6.28
C PRO A 319 -4.45 -5.05 6.49
N LEU A 320 -3.81 -5.23 7.65
CA LEU A 320 -3.09 -6.48 7.96
C LEU A 320 -3.98 -7.72 7.99
N PHE A 321 -5.26 -7.62 8.36
CA PHE A 321 -6.14 -8.78 8.29
C PHE A 321 -6.25 -9.32 6.86
N THR A 322 -6.20 -8.47 5.83
CA THR A 322 -6.23 -8.92 4.43
C THR A 322 -4.99 -9.75 4.12
N ASN A 323 -3.82 -9.32 4.58
CA ASN A 323 -2.57 -10.08 4.46
C ASN A 323 -2.61 -11.40 5.23
N ARG A 324 -3.31 -11.43 6.36
CA ARG A 324 -3.53 -12.62 7.16
C ARG A 324 -4.46 -13.61 6.47
N LEU A 325 -5.51 -13.14 5.79
CA LEU A 325 -6.49 -14.01 5.12
C LEU A 325 -6.07 -14.46 3.71
N TYR A 326 -5.31 -13.63 2.99
CA TYR A 326 -4.93 -13.86 1.60
C TYR A 326 -3.42 -14.03 1.42
N THR A 327 -3.05 -14.87 0.46
CA THR A 327 -1.77 -14.72 -0.24
C THR A 327 -1.95 -13.83 -1.45
N HIS A 328 -0.90 -13.15 -1.87
CA HIS A 328 -0.89 -12.36 -3.09
C HIS A 328 0.34 -12.64 -3.96
N GLU A 329 0.20 -12.42 -5.26
CA GLU A 329 1.28 -12.58 -6.23
C GLU A 329 1.25 -11.54 -7.33
N ILE A 330 2.44 -11.22 -7.85
CA ILE A 330 2.64 -10.32 -8.98
C ILE A 330 2.70 -11.14 -10.26
N ARG A 331 1.66 -11.00 -11.10
CA ARG A 331 1.54 -11.68 -12.39
C ARG A 331 1.83 -10.71 -13.53
N PRO A 332 2.88 -10.95 -14.34
CA PRO A 332 3.13 -10.14 -15.53
C PRO A 332 2.09 -10.44 -16.62
N SER A 333 1.94 -9.52 -17.57
CA SER A 333 1.08 -9.68 -18.74
C SER A 333 1.52 -10.86 -19.62
N PRO A 334 0.59 -11.52 -20.33
CA PRO A 334 0.92 -12.55 -21.31
C PRO A 334 1.66 -12.01 -22.54
N LEU A 335 1.58 -10.71 -22.86
CA LEU A 335 2.29 -10.09 -23.99
C LEU A 335 3.80 -10.29 -23.91
N ASP A 336 4.48 -10.35 -25.05
CA ASP A 336 5.93 -10.54 -25.08
C ASP A 336 6.69 -9.44 -24.33
N ALA A 337 7.82 -9.82 -23.71
CA ALA A 337 8.62 -8.97 -22.83
C ALA A 337 9.08 -7.66 -23.47
N ASP A 338 9.15 -7.59 -24.80
CA ASP A 338 9.51 -6.42 -25.57
C ASP A 338 8.42 -5.35 -25.64
N LEU A 339 7.16 -5.75 -25.46
CA LEU A 339 6.00 -4.87 -25.37
C LEU A 339 5.72 -4.40 -23.94
N LEU A 340 6.28 -5.08 -22.94
CA LEU A 340 5.99 -4.78 -21.55
C LEU A 340 6.72 -3.53 -21.05
N PRO A 341 6.03 -2.61 -20.35
CA PRO A 341 6.67 -1.50 -19.68
C PRO A 341 7.52 -2.00 -18.50
N ILE A 342 8.41 -1.13 -18.00
CA ILE A 342 9.10 -1.41 -16.72
C ILE A 342 8.19 -0.95 -15.60
N ARG A 343 7.94 -1.84 -14.63
CA ARG A 343 7.15 -1.50 -13.45
C ARG A 343 8.06 -1.13 -12.29
N LEU A 344 7.74 -0.03 -11.61
CA LEU A 344 8.18 0.26 -10.25
C LEU A 344 7.01 -0.07 -9.31
N GLY A 345 7.17 -1.13 -8.52
CA GLY A 345 6.28 -1.40 -7.39
C GLY A 345 6.78 -0.62 -6.18
N TYR A 346 5.95 0.25 -5.63
CA TYR A 346 6.29 1.09 -4.48
C TYR A 346 5.33 0.74 -3.34
N VAL A 347 5.78 -0.15 -2.45
CA VAL A 347 4.95 -0.69 -1.37
C VAL A 347 5.27 0.03 -0.08
N VAL A 348 4.31 0.80 0.42
CA VAL A 348 4.43 1.53 1.69
C VAL A 348 3.77 0.72 2.78
N ARG A 349 4.45 0.58 3.92
CA ARG A 349 4.03 -0.20 5.08
C ARG A 349 4.22 0.60 6.36
N CYS A 350 3.59 0.12 7.42
CA CYS A 350 3.81 0.59 8.78
C CYS A 350 4.93 -0.22 9.42
N SER A 351 5.91 0.43 10.04
CA SER A 351 6.90 -0.19 10.93
C SER A 351 6.80 0.40 12.33
N SER A 352 6.89 -0.47 13.34
CA SER A 352 7.06 -0.13 14.76
C SER A 352 8.46 -0.45 15.28
N ALA A 353 9.34 -1.05 14.46
CA ALA A 353 10.70 -1.41 14.88
C ALA A 353 11.63 -0.20 14.75
N GLU A 354 11.75 0.58 15.83
CA GLU A 354 12.66 1.70 15.90
C GLU A 354 14.11 1.26 16.07
N ALA A 355 15.02 1.91 15.36
CA ALA A 355 16.43 1.59 15.36
C ALA A 355 17.30 2.84 15.47
N VAL A 356 18.53 2.63 15.94
CA VAL A 356 19.60 3.63 15.92
C VAL A 356 20.88 3.01 15.41
N HIS A 357 21.58 3.69 14.51
CA HIS A 357 22.94 3.35 14.12
C HIS A 357 23.92 4.29 14.83
N LYS A 358 24.86 3.72 15.59
CA LYS A 358 25.93 4.46 16.28
C LYS A 358 27.14 3.57 16.51
N ASP A 359 28.33 4.16 16.57
CA ASP A 359 29.59 3.45 16.79
C ASP A 359 29.81 2.26 15.81
N GLY A 360 29.34 2.41 14.57
CA GLY A 360 29.43 1.37 13.53
C GLY A 360 28.48 0.18 13.71
N HIS A 361 27.48 0.28 14.60
CA HIS A 361 26.54 -0.79 14.91
C HIS A 361 25.09 -0.29 14.90
N THR A 362 24.18 -1.16 14.46
CA THR A 362 22.74 -0.92 14.54
C THR A 362 22.18 -1.55 15.81
N PHE A 363 21.31 -0.81 16.50
CA PHE A 363 20.60 -1.23 17.71
C PHE A 363 19.10 -1.05 17.50
N LEU A 364 18.32 -1.97 18.03
CA LEU A 364 16.88 -1.86 18.17
C LEU A 364 16.55 -1.10 19.46
N LYS A 365 15.54 -0.24 19.42
CA LYS A 365 14.96 0.35 20.63
C LYS A 365 13.85 -0.58 21.12
N VAL A 366 14.06 -1.25 22.24
CA VAL A 366 13.09 -2.18 22.86
C VAL A 366 12.88 -1.74 24.30
N ASP A 367 11.65 -1.38 24.66
CA ASP A 367 11.28 -0.92 26.01
C ASP A 367 12.17 0.21 26.58
N GLY A 368 12.70 1.07 25.71
CA GLY A 368 13.61 2.16 26.06
C GLY A 368 15.09 1.77 26.10
N ASP A 369 15.40 0.48 26.02
CA ASP A 369 16.77 -0.04 25.96
C ASP A 369 17.26 -0.19 24.52
N LEU A 370 18.59 -0.16 24.35
CA LEU A 370 19.25 -0.41 23.07
C LEU A 370 19.78 -1.83 23.01
N VAL A 371 19.19 -2.63 22.13
CA VAL A 371 19.60 -4.03 21.90
C VAL A 371 20.32 -4.13 20.57
N ARG A 372 21.59 -4.51 20.60
CA ARG A 372 22.41 -4.60 19.39
C ARG A 372 21.86 -5.66 18.43
N LEU A 373 21.73 -5.30 17.14
CA LEU A 373 21.38 -6.24 16.09
C LEU A 373 22.53 -7.23 15.88
N GLY A 374 22.27 -8.50 16.16
CA GLY A 374 23.23 -9.60 16.00
C GLY A 374 23.08 -10.30 14.65
N PRO A 375 24.10 -11.05 14.18
CA PRO A 375 23.95 -11.87 12.99
C PRO A 375 22.92 -13.00 13.22
N PRO A 376 22.23 -13.46 12.16
CA PRO A 376 21.32 -14.60 12.26
C PRO A 376 22.04 -15.87 12.73
N THR A 377 21.43 -16.61 13.66
CA THR A 377 21.86 -17.96 14.03
C THR A 377 21.15 -19.01 13.17
N SER A 378 21.71 -20.21 13.03
CA SER A 378 21.06 -21.30 12.28
C SER A 378 19.68 -21.64 12.84
N GLU A 379 19.58 -21.80 14.16
CA GLU A 379 18.33 -22.09 14.86
C GLU A 379 17.31 -20.96 14.69
N GLY A 380 17.72 -19.71 14.90
CA GLY A 380 16.84 -18.56 14.70
C GLY A 380 16.36 -18.44 13.26
N MET A 381 17.20 -18.75 12.27
CA MET A 381 16.80 -18.76 10.86
C MET A 381 15.80 -19.87 10.53
N ASP A 382 15.94 -21.04 11.14
CA ASP A 382 15.03 -22.16 10.91
C ASP A 382 13.66 -21.89 11.55
N GLU A 383 13.63 -21.33 12.75
CA GLU A 383 12.39 -20.92 13.40
C GLU A 383 11.70 -19.76 12.66
N LEU A 384 12.46 -18.75 12.23
CA LEU A 384 11.91 -17.64 11.44
C LEU A 384 11.29 -18.14 10.12
N ARG A 385 11.92 -19.10 9.45
CA ARG A 385 11.38 -19.72 8.22
C ARG A 385 10.12 -20.54 8.52
N ARG A 386 10.06 -21.23 9.67
CA ARG A 386 8.87 -21.96 10.12
C ARG A 386 7.69 -21.00 10.26
N LEU A 387 7.88 -19.88 10.97
CA LEU A 387 6.86 -18.84 11.15
C LEU A 387 6.44 -18.21 9.82
N TYR A 388 7.37 -17.94 8.90
CA TYR A 388 7.02 -17.44 7.57
C TYR A 388 6.16 -18.42 6.76
N ALA A 389 6.43 -19.72 6.88
CA ALA A 389 5.65 -20.75 6.20
C ALA A 389 4.25 -20.84 6.81
N GLU A 390 4.13 -20.71 8.13
CA GLU A 390 2.88 -20.66 8.85
C GLU A 390 2.03 -19.44 8.46
N GLU A 391 2.64 -18.26 8.40
CA GLU A 391 2.00 -17.01 7.96
C GLU A 391 1.49 -17.11 6.52
N ASN A 392 2.20 -17.82 5.63
CA ASN A 392 1.75 -17.99 4.25
C ASN A 392 0.59 -18.99 4.11
N LYS A 393 0.42 -19.91 5.08
CA LYS A 393 -0.53 -21.03 4.98
C LYS A 393 -1.81 -20.80 5.77
N THR A 394 -1.74 -20.09 6.89
CA THR A 394 -2.84 -20.00 7.87
C THR A 394 -3.45 -18.60 7.93
N SER A 395 -4.68 -18.54 8.42
CA SER A 395 -5.39 -17.29 8.74
C SER A 395 -5.14 -16.80 10.18
N SER A 396 -4.28 -17.49 10.93
CA SER A 396 -3.95 -17.16 12.32
C SER A 396 -3.07 -15.91 12.41
N PHE A 397 -3.12 -15.24 13.56
CA PHE A 397 -2.07 -14.28 13.91
C PHE A 397 -0.77 -15.02 14.19
N ILE A 398 0.31 -14.53 13.60
CA ILE A 398 1.66 -15.06 13.82
C ILE A 398 2.37 -14.13 14.78
N ASP A 399 2.62 -14.64 15.97
CA ASP A 399 3.50 -13.99 16.93
C ASP A 399 4.94 -14.38 16.62
N TYR A 400 5.76 -13.37 16.32
CA TYR A 400 7.18 -13.57 16.08
C TYR A 400 8.00 -13.51 17.39
N GLY A 401 7.42 -13.05 18.48
CA GLY A 401 8.13 -12.77 19.73
C GLY A 401 9.26 -11.75 19.59
N ASP A 402 9.92 -11.48 20.71
CA ASP A 402 11.01 -10.48 20.80
C ASP A 402 12.41 -11.10 20.64
N GLU A 403 12.50 -12.43 20.50
CA GLU A 403 13.77 -13.16 20.51
C GLU A 403 14.59 -12.96 19.23
N PHE A 404 13.94 -12.59 18.12
CA PHE A 404 14.63 -12.37 16.85
C PHE A 404 15.32 -11.02 16.78
N LEU A 405 16.51 -10.93 17.40
CA LEU A 405 17.38 -9.76 17.43
C LEU A 405 18.34 -9.66 16.23
N PHE A 406 17.93 -10.21 15.08
CA PHE A 406 18.70 -10.18 13.84
C PHE A 406 17.83 -9.76 12.66
N SER A 407 18.49 -9.39 11.56
CA SER A 407 17.88 -9.22 10.25
C SER A 407 18.51 -10.14 9.21
N MET A 408 17.69 -10.56 8.23
CA MET A 408 18.16 -11.22 7.02
C MET A 408 18.73 -10.23 5.99
N ASN A 409 18.40 -8.95 6.12
CA ASN A 409 18.88 -7.91 5.24
C ASN A 409 20.24 -7.41 5.73
N THR A 410 21.31 -7.60 4.97
CA THR A 410 22.65 -7.14 5.36
C THR A 410 22.71 -5.61 5.45
N GLY A 411 21.84 -4.93 4.70
CA GLY A 411 21.61 -3.49 4.77
C GLY A 411 21.23 -2.95 6.14
N ASP A 412 20.57 -3.75 6.98
CA ASP A 412 20.08 -3.28 8.28
C ASP A 412 21.22 -3.11 9.31
N TYR A 413 22.39 -3.70 9.04
CA TYR A 413 23.55 -3.64 9.93
C TYR A 413 24.49 -2.47 9.62
N VAL A 414 24.26 -1.76 8.52
CA VAL A 414 25.09 -0.63 8.08
C VAL A 414 24.36 0.69 8.31
N ALA A 415 25.11 1.78 8.37
CA ALA A 415 24.56 3.12 8.56
C ALA A 415 23.55 3.45 7.44
N PRO A 416 22.34 3.94 7.77
CA PRO A 416 21.41 4.41 6.76
C PRO A 416 21.98 5.63 6.04
N ARG A 417 21.59 5.84 4.79
CA ARG A 417 22.02 7.02 4.01
C ARG A 417 21.03 8.18 4.19
N VAL A 418 21.56 9.38 4.41
CA VAL A 418 20.81 10.63 4.57
C VAL A 418 20.75 11.42 3.26
#